data_AF-A0A3B9P808-F1
#
_entry.id   AF-A0A3B9P808-F1
#
_cell.length_a   1.000
_cell.length_b   1.000
_cell.length_c   1.000
_cell.angle_alpha   90.00
_cell.angle_beta   90.00
_cell.angle_gamma   90.00
#
_symmetry.space_group_name_H-M   'P 1'
#
loop_
_entity.id
_entity.type
_entity.pdbx_description
1 polymer ?
#
loop_
_entity_poly.entity_id
_entity_poly.type
_entity_poly.pdbx_seq_one_letter_code
_entity_poly.pdbx_strand_id
1 'polypeptide(L)' 'KVIMSAHAYDEDKIRMRLESKGEPVLAEPGKQVLLETATLQLEARVIDMEYGEGAAPDYSYFQRLTLELAIWPK' A
#
# COMPACT_ATOMS: atom_id res chain seq x y z
N LYS A 1 2.22 5.76 6.29
CA LYS A 1 1.95 5.47 4.86
C LYS A 1 0.90 4.38 4.81
N VAL A 2 0.03 4.38 3.80
CA VAL A 2 -1.03 3.38 3.62
C VAL A 2 -0.99 2.90 2.18
N ILE A 3 -0.64 1.63 1.97
CA ILE A 3 -0.64 1.01 0.65
C ILE A 3 -2.07 0.59 0.31
N MET A 4 -2.60 1.07 -0.83
CA MET A 4 -3.99 0.94 -1.24
C MET A 4 -4.13 0.14 -2.53
N SER A 5 -5.23 -0.60 -2.65
CA SER A 5 -5.68 -1.13 -3.93
C SER A 5 -6.17 0.00 -4.84
N ALA A 6 -6.24 -0.22 -6.15
CA ALA A 6 -6.67 0.81 -7.11
C ALA A 6 -8.07 1.32 -6.79
N HIS A 7 -9.02 0.41 -6.53
CA HIS A 7 -10.36 0.79 -6.14
C HIS A 7 -10.40 1.64 -4.86
N ALA A 8 -9.60 1.30 -3.85
CA ALA A 8 -9.54 2.03 -2.59
C ALA A 8 -8.89 3.42 -2.74
N TYR A 9 -8.03 3.58 -3.75
CA TYR A 9 -7.40 4.86 -4.09
C TYR A 9 -8.34 5.76 -4.91
N ASP A 10 -9.19 5.19 -5.76
CA ASP A 10 -10.10 5.93 -6.63
C ASP A 10 -11.45 6.26 -5.98
N GLU A 11 -11.95 5.43 -5.06
CA GLU A 11 -13.23 5.68 -4.38
C GLU A 11 -13.04 6.62 -3.18
N ASP A 12 -13.63 7.83 -3.26
CA ASP A 12 -13.40 8.91 -2.31
C ASP A 12 -13.72 8.53 -0.86
N LYS A 13 -14.81 7.80 -0.58
CA LYS A 13 -15.19 7.47 0.81
C LYS A 13 -14.18 6.51 1.44
N ILE A 14 -13.71 5.53 0.69
CA ILE A 14 -12.68 4.58 1.12
C ILE A 14 -11.35 5.31 1.28
N ARG A 15 -10.92 6.10 0.28
CA ARG A 15 -9.68 6.86 0.32
C ARG A 15 -9.64 7.78 1.53
N MET A 16 -10.65 8.62 1.74
CA MET A 16 -10.72 9.55 2.88
C MET A 16 -10.63 8.83 4.22
N ARG A 17 -11.29 7.68 4.37
CA ARG A 17 -11.21 6.88 5.60
C ARG A 17 -9.79 6.38 5.84
N LEU A 18 -9.10 5.95 4.80
CA LEU A 18 -7.75 5.40 4.92
C LEU A 18 -6.66 6.50 5.04
N GLU A 19 -6.87 7.67 4.44
CA GLU A 19 -6.01 8.85 4.61
C GLU A 19 -5.87 9.25 6.09
N SER A 20 -6.91 9.03 6.90
CA SER A 20 -6.84 9.23 8.35
C SER A 20 -5.81 8.34 9.07
N LYS A 21 -5.36 7.24 8.43
CA LYS A 21 -4.34 6.32 8.94
C LYS A 21 -2.93 6.66 8.44
N GLY A 22 -2.83 7.58 7.48
CA GLY A 22 -1.57 8.08 6.95
C GLY A 22 -1.64 8.33 5.45
N GLU A 23 -0.53 8.81 4.90
CA GLU A 23 -0.44 9.18 3.49
C GLU A 23 -0.75 8.00 2.54
N PRO A 24 -1.69 8.17 1.60
CA PRO A 24 -2.11 7.13 0.68
C PRO A 24 -1.06 6.88 -0.40
N VAL A 25 -0.81 5.60 -0.68
CA VAL A 25 0.11 5.14 -1.72
C VAL A 25 -0.60 4.07 -2.54
N LEU A 26 -0.78 4.31 -3.84
CA LEU A 26 -1.27 3.28 -4.75
C LEU A 26 -0.24 2.15 -4.85
N ALA A 27 -0.69 0.90 -4.64
CA ALA A 27 0.15 -0.27 -4.80
C ALA A 27 0.41 -0.55 -6.28
N GLU A 28 1.68 -0.69 -6.64
CA GLU A 28 2.13 -1.07 -7.99
C GLU A 28 3.35 -1.98 -7.84
N PRO A 29 3.54 -3.00 -8.68
CA PRO A 29 4.78 -3.79 -8.67
C PRO A 29 6.01 -2.88 -8.85
N GLY A 30 7.01 -3.07 -7.99
CA GLY A 30 8.22 -2.25 -7.97
C GLY A 30 8.09 -0.93 -7.20
N LYS A 31 6.89 -0.54 -6.73
CA LYS A 31 6.70 0.67 -5.92
C LYS A 31 7.54 0.60 -4.65
N GLN A 32 8.33 1.64 -4.41
CA GLN A 32 9.07 1.83 -3.17
C GLN A 32 8.40 2.90 -2.30
N VAL A 33 8.35 2.64 -1.01
CA VAL A 33 7.78 3.52 0.01
C VAL A 33 8.80 3.71 1.11
N LEU A 34 9.26 4.94 1.27
CA LEU A 34 10.12 5.32 2.39
C LEU A 34 9.26 5.80 3.56
N LEU A 35 9.47 5.22 4.74
CA LEU A 35 8.95 5.67 6.01
C LEU A 35 10.11 6.05 6.92
N GLU A 36 10.10 7.28 7.38
CA GLU A 36 11.08 7.77 8.32
C GLU A 36 10.42 8.02 9.68
N THR A 37 11.14 7.63 10.72
CA THR A 37 10.81 7.96 12.11
C THR A 37 11.96 8.76 12.72
N ALA A 38 11.90 9.03 14.03
CA ALA A 38 12.98 9.71 14.72
C ALA A 38 14.28 8.91 14.76
N THR A 39 14.21 7.58 14.81
CA THR A 39 15.38 6.70 15.04
C THR A 39 15.57 5.62 13.99
N LEU A 40 14.58 5.41 13.12
CA LEU A 40 14.58 4.36 12.11
C LEU A 40 14.18 4.90 10.75
N GLN A 41 14.76 4.30 9.73
CA GLN A 41 14.34 4.40 8.34
C GLN A 41 13.89 3.03 7.86
N LEU A 42 12.70 2.96 7.28
CA LEU A 42 12.14 1.75 6.68
C LEU A 42 11.88 2.01 5.20
N GLU A 43 12.42 1.16 4.34
CA GLU A 43 12.05 1.07 2.93
C GLU A 43 11.17 -0.17 2.73
N ALA A 44 9.98 0.03 2.18
CA ALA A 44 9.10 -1.06 1.76
C ALA A 44 9.01 -1.07 0.23
N ARG A 45 9.22 -2.23 -0.38
CA ARG A 45 9.07 -2.43 -1.82
C ARG A 45 7.99 -3.45 -2.12
N VAL A 46 7.07 -3.10 -3.02
CA VAL A 46 6.11 -4.06 -3.57
C VAL A 46 6.85 -4.95 -4.56
N ILE A 47 7.04 -6.23 -4.21
CA ILE A 47 7.75 -7.20 -5.04
C ILE A 47 6.77 -7.87 -6.01
N ASP A 48 5.62 -8.27 -5.50
CA ASP A 48 4.56 -8.92 -6.27
C ASP A 48 3.19 -8.54 -5.69
N MET A 49 2.18 -8.53 -6.54
CA MET A 49 0.80 -8.34 -6.12
C MET A 49 -0.17 -8.96 -7.11
N GLU A 50 -1.27 -9.45 -6.58
CA GLU A 50 -2.38 -10.02 -7.34
C GLU A 50 -3.68 -9.52 -6.71
N TYR A 51 -4.56 -8.95 -7.53
CA TYR A 51 -5.91 -8.63 -7.11
C TYR A 51 -6.76 -9.89 -7.12
N GLY A 52 -7.68 -9.99 -6.17
CA GLY A 52 -8.62 -11.09 -6.18
C GLY A 52 -9.75 -10.86 -7.19
N GLU A 53 -10.26 -11.95 -7.72
CA GLU A 53 -11.40 -11.97 -8.63
C GLU A 53 -12.68 -12.38 -7.87
N GLY A 54 -13.85 -12.15 -8.48
CA GLY A 54 -15.13 -12.62 -7.94
C GLY A 54 -16.19 -11.53 -7.85
N ALA A 55 -17.06 -11.62 -6.83
CA ALA A 55 -18.23 -10.73 -6.69
C ALA A 55 -17.91 -9.34 -6.09
N ALA A 56 -16.64 -9.07 -5.76
CA ALA A 56 -16.21 -7.75 -5.28
C ALA A 56 -15.97 -6.80 -6.48
N PRO A 57 -15.95 -5.48 -6.26
CA PRO A 57 -15.55 -4.54 -7.31
C PRO A 57 -14.15 -4.86 -7.84
N ASP A 58 -13.90 -4.55 -9.12
CA ASP A 58 -12.60 -4.79 -9.74
C ASP A 58 -11.47 -4.08 -8.97
N TYR A 59 -10.33 -4.76 -8.85
CA TYR A 59 -9.13 -4.24 -8.20
C TYR A 59 -9.35 -3.73 -6.76
N SER A 60 -10.33 -4.31 -6.04
CA SER A 60 -10.73 -3.84 -4.71
C SER A 60 -9.92 -4.38 -3.56
N TYR A 61 -9.42 -5.61 -3.68
CA TYR A 61 -8.66 -6.26 -2.62
C TYR A 61 -7.51 -7.08 -3.19
N PHE A 62 -6.43 -7.18 -2.42
CA PHE A 62 -5.29 -8.01 -2.78
C PHE A 62 -5.59 -9.47 -2.40
N GLN A 63 -5.52 -10.37 -3.36
CA GLN A 63 -5.44 -11.81 -3.12
C GLN A 63 -4.03 -12.17 -2.62
N ARG A 64 -3.01 -11.52 -3.18
CA ARG A 64 -1.61 -11.60 -2.75
C ARG A 64 -0.99 -10.22 -2.80
N LEU A 65 -0.20 -9.90 -1.78
CA LEU A 65 0.66 -8.73 -1.75
C LEU A 65 1.96 -9.12 -1.05
N THR A 66 3.07 -9.10 -1.77
CA THR A 66 4.39 -9.42 -1.24
C THR A 66 5.20 -8.14 -1.13
N LEU A 67 5.63 -7.84 0.09
CA LEU A 67 6.46 -6.69 0.41
C LEU A 67 7.84 -7.16 0.87
N GLU A 68 8.88 -6.54 0.34
CA GLU A 68 10.22 -6.59 0.91
C GLU A 68 10.38 -5.38 1.84
N LEU A 69 10.86 -5.61 3.06
CA LEU A 69 11.07 -4.59 4.07
C LEU A 69 12.53 -4.53 4.46
N ALA A 70 13.08 -3.33 4.43
CA ALA A 70 14.47 -3.05 4.73
C ALA A 70 14.51 -1.95 5.80
N ILE A 71 15.12 -2.21 6.98
CA ILE A 71 15.00 -1.35 8.17
C ILE A 71 16.37 -1.07 8.76
N TRP A 72 16.70 0.21 8.91
CA TRP A 72 17.99 0.69 9.40
C TRP A 72 17.80 1.73 10.51
N PRO A 73 18.71 1.80 11.50
CA PRO A 73 18.79 2.98 12.35
C PRO A 73 19.15 4.21 11.51
N LYS A 74 18.57 5.36 11.88
CA LYS A 74 19.02 6.67 11.37
C LYS A 74 20.31 7.10 12.04
#